data_AF-A0A238YD61-F1
#
_entry.id   AF-A0A238YD61-F1
#
_cell.length_a   1.000
_cell.length_b   1.000
_cell.length_c   1.000
_cell.angle_alpha   90.00
_cell.angle_beta   90.00
_cell.angle_gamma   90.00
#
_symmetry.space_group_name_H-M   'P 1'
#
loop_
_entity.id
_entity.type
_entity.pdbx_description
1 polymer ?
#
loop_
_entity_poly.entity_id
_entity_poly.type
_entity_poly.pdbx_seq_one_letter_code
_entity_poly.pdbx_strand_id
1 'polypeptide(L)'
;MEYFDYGEIQAFDTGFDVQEFLERSQKREKEQIERKLDRVDKLLEEREKIHENAVTELESKLNWYVKQLEELYRTGIGQDKDELKQRIEQFYAELRELERKQWLDTKELELQREEIEKELQDADLDDILDVLENL
;
A
#
# COMPACT_ATOMS: atom_id res chain seq x y z
N MET A 1 -16.81 -49.35 12.71
CA MET A 1 -16.86 -47.92 12.36
C MET A 1 -18.33 -47.56 12.31
N GLU A 2 -18.81 -46.89 13.33
CA GLU A 2 -20.15 -46.31 13.32
C GLU A 2 -20.15 -45.18 12.29
N TYR A 3 -21.00 -45.33 11.29
CA TYR A 3 -21.34 -44.28 10.36
C TYR A 3 -22.13 -43.24 11.14
N PHE A 4 -21.66 -41.99 11.15
CA PHE A 4 -22.43 -40.88 11.68
C PHE A 4 -23.75 -40.81 10.89
N ASP A 5 -24.80 -41.22 11.57
CA ASP A 5 -26.19 -41.13 11.13
C ASP A 5 -26.56 -39.66 11.10
N TYR A 6 -26.68 -39.07 9.90
CA TYR A 6 -27.34 -37.78 9.69
C TYR A 6 -28.87 -37.94 9.76
N GLY A 7 -29.34 -38.78 10.68
CA GLY A 7 -30.73 -38.94 11.04
C GLY A 7 -31.14 -37.77 11.92
N GLU A 8 -32.01 -36.93 11.37
CA GLU A 8 -32.73 -35.87 12.09
C GLU A 8 -31.84 -34.80 12.73
N ILE A 9 -31.41 -33.83 11.90
CA ILE A 9 -31.36 -32.45 12.38
C ILE A 9 -32.82 -32.06 12.66
N GLN A 10 -33.32 -32.41 13.85
CA GLN A 10 -34.48 -31.76 14.43
C GLN A 10 -34.15 -30.27 14.38
N ALA A 11 -34.86 -29.55 13.52
CA ALA A 11 -34.82 -28.11 13.47
C ALA A 11 -35.06 -27.60 14.89
N PHE A 12 -33.98 -27.18 15.55
CA PHE A 12 -34.07 -26.48 16.81
C PHE A 12 -34.93 -25.25 16.53
N ASP A 13 -36.12 -25.21 17.13
CA ASP A 13 -36.93 -24.00 17.33
C ASP A 13 -36.25 -23.08 18.36
N THR A 14 -34.98 -22.81 18.14
CA THR A 14 -34.33 -21.59 18.58
C THR A 14 -34.61 -20.61 17.46
N GLY A 15 -35.30 -19.50 17.72
CA GLY A 15 -35.53 -18.41 16.75
C GLY A 15 -34.25 -17.70 16.27
N PHE A 16 -33.19 -18.46 16.06
CA PHE A 16 -31.92 -18.10 15.49
C PHE A 16 -32.01 -18.32 13.99
N ASP A 17 -32.20 -17.22 13.28
CA ASP A 17 -32.16 -17.21 11.83
C ASP A 17 -30.70 -17.35 11.38
N VAL A 18 -30.32 -18.58 11.03
CA VAL A 18 -28.98 -18.92 10.54
C VAL A 18 -28.66 -18.12 9.27
N GLN A 19 -29.65 -17.87 8.42
CA GLN A 19 -29.47 -17.12 7.18
C GLN A 19 -29.20 -15.64 7.46
N GLU A 20 -29.98 -15.01 8.34
CA GLU A 20 -29.72 -13.65 8.80
C GLU A 20 -28.33 -13.51 9.46
N PHE A 21 -27.88 -14.54 10.20
CA PHE A 21 -26.55 -14.55 10.80
C PHE A 21 -25.43 -14.64 9.75
N LEU A 22 -25.57 -15.50 8.73
CA LEU A 22 -24.61 -15.67 7.65
C LEU A 22 -24.49 -14.40 6.80
N GLU A 23 -25.61 -13.81 6.38
CA GLU A 23 -25.64 -12.54 5.63
C GLU A 23 -24.95 -11.41 6.40
N ARG A 24 -25.21 -11.30 7.72
CA ARG A 24 -24.54 -10.31 8.58
C ARG A 24 -23.04 -10.58 8.71
N SER A 25 -22.62 -11.84 8.68
CA SER A 25 -21.20 -12.22 8.75
C SER A 25 -20.47 -11.83 7.46
N GLN A 26 -21.01 -12.22 6.31
CA GLN A 26 -20.47 -11.90 4.98
C GLN A 26 -20.37 -10.38 4.78
N LYS A 27 -21.43 -9.64 5.14
CA LYS A 27 -21.40 -8.18 5.07
C LYS A 27 -20.27 -7.58 5.92
N ARG A 28 -20.07 -8.08 7.14
CA ARG A 28 -18.98 -7.60 8.02
C ARG A 28 -17.61 -7.93 7.48
N GLU A 29 -17.47 -9.06 6.81
CA GLU A 29 -16.23 -9.48 6.15
C GLU A 29 -15.91 -8.55 4.98
N LYS A 30 -16.87 -8.27 4.10
CA LYS A 30 -16.72 -7.28 3.02
C LYS A 30 -16.35 -5.90 3.54
N GLU A 31 -17.06 -5.40 4.54
CA GLU A 31 -16.74 -4.11 5.19
C GLU A 31 -15.32 -4.10 5.80
N GLN A 32 -14.78 -5.25 6.22
CA GLN A 32 -13.39 -5.34 6.69
C GLN A 32 -12.40 -5.31 5.53
N ILE A 33 -12.67 -6.01 4.43
CA ILE A 33 -11.84 -6.03 3.23
C ILE A 33 -11.78 -4.63 2.61
N GLU A 34 -12.92 -3.95 2.45
CA GLU A 34 -12.99 -2.57 1.97
C GLU A 34 -12.18 -1.59 2.84
N ARG A 35 -12.24 -1.76 4.17
CA ARG A 35 -11.43 -0.95 5.11
C ARG A 35 -9.93 -1.21 4.97
N LYS A 36 -9.53 -2.45 4.67
CA LYS A 36 -8.11 -2.74 4.36
C LYS A 36 -7.70 -2.04 3.07
N LEU A 37 -8.56 -2.03 2.04
CA LEU A 37 -8.30 -1.38 0.77
C LEU A 37 -8.11 0.14 0.93
N ASP A 38 -9.05 0.81 1.61
CA ASP A 38 -8.96 2.24 1.92
C ASP A 38 -7.69 2.59 2.71
N ARG A 39 -7.25 1.69 3.60
CA ARG A 39 -6.01 1.87 4.33
C ARG A 39 -4.78 1.79 3.41
N VAL A 40 -4.75 0.86 2.46
CA VAL A 40 -3.64 0.74 1.50
C VAL A 40 -3.59 1.96 0.59
N ASP A 41 -4.74 2.43 0.11
CA ASP A 41 -4.82 3.65 -0.72
C ASP A 41 -4.30 4.88 0.03
N LYS A 42 -4.65 5.04 1.32
CA LYS A 42 -4.09 6.12 2.17
C LYS A 42 -2.58 6.00 2.36
N LEU A 43 -2.07 4.77 2.53
CA LEU A 43 -0.63 4.55 2.66
C LEU A 43 0.12 4.91 1.37
N LEU A 44 -0.46 4.63 0.20
CA LEU A 44 0.10 5.05 -1.09
C LEU A 44 0.20 6.58 -1.19
N GLU A 45 -0.88 7.30 -0.86
CA GLU A 45 -0.90 8.77 -0.87
C GLU A 45 0.11 9.37 0.13
N GLU A 46 0.14 8.85 1.36
CA GLU A 46 1.10 9.28 2.38
C GLU A 46 2.55 9.08 1.94
N ARG A 47 2.84 7.93 1.30
CA ARG A 47 4.18 7.60 0.80
C ARG A 47 4.60 8.50 -0.35
N GLU A 48 3.71 8.76 -1.30
CA GLU A 48 3.96 9.72 -2.38
C GLU A 48 4.30 11.10 -1.82
N LYS A 49 3.51 11.59 -0.85
CA LYS A 49 3.76 12.88 -0.20
C LYS A 49 5.11 12.92 0.54
N ILE A 50 5.47 11.85 1.24
CA ILE A 50 6.79 11.77 1.92
C ILE A 50 7.91 11.82 0.90
N HIS A 51 7.78 11.07 -0.20
CA HIS A 51 8.75 11.06 -1.28
C HIS A 51 8.91 12.45 -1.93
N GLU A 52 7.82 13.10 -2.30
CA GLU A 52 7.84 14.45 -2.89
C GLU A 52 8.52 15.47 -1.99
N ASN A 53 8.23 15.44 -0.68
CA ASN A 53 8.87 16.33 0.29
C ASN A 53 10.38 16.09 0.37
N ALA A 54 10.79 14.82 0.40
CA ALA A 54 12.21 14.45 0.46
C ALA A 54 12.97 14.84 -0.82
N VAL A 55 12.37 14.61 -2.00
CA VAL A 55 12.93 15.06 -3.29
C VAL A 55 13.09 16.57 -3.31
N THR A 56 12.03 17.31 -2.96
CA THR A 56 12.04 18.79 -2.95
C THR A 56 13.14 19.34 -2.04
N GLU A 57 13.32 18.75 -0.85
CA GLU A 57 14.37 19.15 0.08
C GLU A 57 15.77 18.88 -0.49
N LEU A 58 16.00 17.69 -1.05
CA LEU A 58 17.28 17.30 -1.63
C LEU A 58 17.64 18.15 -2.85
N GLU A 59 16.68 18.40 -3.75
CA GLU A 59 16.87 19.26 -4.92
C GLU A 59 17.19 20.71 -4.53
N SER A 60 16.52 21.22 -3.49
CA SER A 60 16.80 22.56 -2.96
C SER A 60 18.23 22.68 -2.43
N LYS A 61 18.69 21.68 -1.68
CA LYS A 61 20.08 21.61 -1.21
C LYS A 61 21.04 21.50 -2.38
N LEU A 62 20.77 20.60 -3.33
CA LEU A 62 21.62 20.39 -4.50
C LEU A 62 21.77 21.67 -5.32
N ASN A 63 20.69 22.41 -5.55
CA ASN A 63 20.72 23.72 -6.23
C ASN A 63 21.63 24.72 -5.49
N TRP A 64 21.54 24.78 -4.16
CA TRP A 64 22.42 25.62 -3.35
C TRP A 64 23.90 25.24 -3.51
N TYR A 65 24.23 23.95 -3.40
CA TYR A 65 25.61 23.46 -3.54
C TYR A 65 26.17 23.68 -4.96
N VAL A 66 25.36 23.47 -5.99
CA VAL A 66 25.73 23.73 -7.39
C VAL A 66 26.06 25.21 -7.60
N LYS A 67 25.21 26.12 -7.09
CA LYS A 67 25.47 27.57 -7.17
C LYS A 67 26.76 27.97 -6.46
N GLN A 68 27.02 27.42 -5.27
CA GLN A 68 28.27 27.67 -4.55
C GLN A 68 29.49 27.19 -5.34
N LEU A 69 29.39 26.02 -5.97
CA LEU A 69 30.46 25.50 -6.82
C LEU A 69 30.70 26.41 -8.04
N GLU A 70 29.64 26.89 -8.71
CA GLU A 70 29.74 27.85 -9.81
C GLU A 70 30.42 29.16 -9.38
N GLU A 71 30.10 29.68 -8.20
CA GLU A 71 30.74 30.88 -7.63
C GLU A 71 32.24 30.67 -7.38
N LEU A 72 32.65 29.52 -6.86
CA LEU A 72 34.07 29.18 -6.70
C LEU A 72 34.80 29.04 -8.04
N TYR A 73 34.12 28.54 -9.07
CA TYR A 73 34.67 28.52 -10.42
C TYR A 73 34.91 29.93 -10.96
N ARG A 74 34.00 30.88 -10.69
CA ARG A 74 34.14 32.28 -11.10
C ARG A 74 35.23 33.03 -10.33
N THR A 75 35.39 32.76 -9.05
CA THR A 75 36.32 33.51 -8.16
C THR A 75 37.75 32.97 -8.15
N GLY A 76 37.99 31.75 -8.67
CA GLY A 76 39.34 31.19 -8.85
C GLY A 76 39.99 30.62 -7.57
N ILE A 77 39.30 30.63 -6.43
CA ILE A 77 39.78 30.05 -5.17
C ILE A 77 39.55 28.53 -5.22
N GLY A 78 40.62 27.75 -5.08
CA GLY A 78 40.65 26.34 -5.48
C GLY A 78 40.46 25.28 -4.39
N GLN A 79 40.48 25.63 -3.10
CA GLN A 79 40.60 24.61 -2.04
C GLN A 79 39.30 23.87 -1.70
N ASP A 80 38.11 24.42 -1.97
CA ASP A 80 36.83 23.81 -1.55
C ASP A 80 36.02 23.15 -2.70
N LYS A 81 36.56 23.12 -3.92
CA LYS A 81 35.81 22.67 -5.11
C LYS A 81 35.55 21.17 -5.11
N ASP A 82 36.54 20.38 -4.71
CA ASP A 82 36.43 18.92 -4.77
C ASP A 82 35.51 18.38 -3.67
N GLU A 83 35.47 19.03 -2.51
CA GLU A 83 34.53 18.71 -1.44
C GLU A 83 33.08 18.99 -1.86
N LEU A 84 32.81 20.15 -2.47
CA LEU A 84 31.48 20.47 -2.99
C LEU A 84 31.03 19.51 -4.09
N LYS A 85 31.93 19.10 -4.99
CA LYS A 85 31.62 18.09 -6.01
C LYS A 85 31.25 16.75 -5.39
N GLN A 86 32.05 16.26 -4.44
CA GLN A 86 31.73 15.02 -3.74
C GLN A 86 30.38 15.12 -3.02
N ARG A 87 30.08 16.27 -2.42
CA ARG A 87 28.80 16.50 -1.74
C ARG A 87 27.62 16.51 -2.71
N ILE A 88 27.78 17.13 -3.89
CA ILE A 88 26.77 17.10 -4.96
C ILE A 88 26.55 15.67 -5.48
N GLU A 89 27.63 14.91 -5.70
CA GLU A 89 27.54 13.51 -6.12
C GLU A 89 26.82 12.63 -5.08
N GLN A 90 27.06 12.88 -3.79
CA GLN A 90 26.32 12.23 -2.70
C GLN A 90 24.83 12.53 -2.78
N PHE A 91 24.43 13.79 -2.95
CA PHE A 91 23.00 14.13 -3.09
C PHE A 91 22.36 13.47 -4.31
N TYR A 92 23.05 13.40 -5.44
CA TYR A 92 22.54 12.64 -6.59
C TYR A 92 22.42 11.13 -6.32
N ALA A 93 23.33 10.56 -5.54
CA ALA A 93 23.23 9.16 -5.13
C ALA A 93 22.06 8.94 -4.17
N GLU A 94 21.84 9.87 -3.23
CA GLU A 94 20.70 9.86 -2.31
C GLU A 94 19.36 9.96 -3.07
N LEU A 95 19.26 10.85 -4.07
CA LEU A 95 18.07 10.95 -4.93
C LEU A 95 17.76 9.65 -5.66
N ARG A 96 18.77 9.02 -6.30
CA ARG A 96 18.58 7.72 -6.98
C ARG A 96 18.16 6.61 -6.02
N GLU A 97 18.68 6.62 -4.80
CA GLU A 97 18.29 5.65 -3.79
C GLU A 97 16.85 5.87 -3.31
N LEU A 98 16.45 7.14 -3.18
CA LEU A 98 15.08 7.51 -2.83
C LEU A 98 14.09 7.07 -3.91
N GLU A 99 14.40 7.28 -5.20
CA GLU A 99 13.58 6.80 -6.32
C GLU A 99 13.43 5.27 -6.30
N ARG A 100 14.53 4.53 -6.06
CA ARG A 100 14.48 3.06 -5.96
C ARG A 100 13.59 2.60 -4.81
N LYS A 101 13.71 3.25 -3.64
CA LYS A 101 12.88 2.93 -2.48
C LYS A 101 11.41 3.23 -2.74
N GLN A 102 11.10 4.38 -3.33
CA GLN A 102 9.73 4.73 -3.68
C GLN A 102 9.13 3.71 -4.63
N TRP A 103 9.87 3.31 -5.67
CA TRP A 103 9.39 2.30 -6.61
C TRP A 103 9.10 0.96 -5.91
N LEU A 104 9.98 0.50 -5.02
CA LEU A 104 9.77 -0.73 -4.25
C LEU A 104 8.56 -0.62 -3.32
N ASP A 105 8.46 0.46 -2.55
CA ASP A 105 7.35 0.72 -1.62
C ASP A 105 6.01 0.77 -2.38
N THR A 106 5.96 1.47 -3.52
CA THR A 106 4.76 1.51 -4.38
C THR A 106 4.41 0.13 -4.90
N LYS A 107 5.38 -0.65 -5.41
CA LYS A 107 5.11 -2.00 -5.94
C LYS A 107 4.61 -2.96 -4.87
N GLU A 108 5.14 -2.88 -3.66
CA GLU A 108 4.67 -3.69 -2.54
C GLU A 108 3.22 -3.35 -2.18
N LEU A 109 2.88 -2.06 -2.09
CA LEU A 109 1.52 -1.61 -1.78
C LEU A 109 0.53 -1.91 -2.90
N GLU A 110 0.93 -1.78 -4.17
CA GLU A 110 0.12 -2.19 -5.32
C GLU A 110 -0.19 -3.69 -5.29
N LEU A 111 0.79 -4.54 -4.98
CA LEU A 111 0.57 -5.98 -4.85
C LEU A 111 -0.40 -6.30 -3.71
N GLN A 112 -0.25 -5.65 -2.55
CA GLN A 112 -1.19 -5.79 -1.43
C GLN A 112 -2.60 -5.35 -1.83
N ARG A 113 -2.71 -4.27 -2.61
CA ARG A 113 -3.99 -3.77 -3.14
C ARG A 113 -4.65 -4.79 -4.05
N GLU A 114 -3.90 -5.36 -5.00
CA GLU A 114 -4.39 -6.41 -5.91
C GLU A 114 -4.87 -7.66 -5.15
N GLU A 115 -4.14 -8.07 -4.10
CA GLU A 115 -4.53 -9.20 -3.25
C GLU A 115 -5.84 -8.93 -2.50
N ILE A 116 -6.00 -7.74 -1.91
CA ILE A 116 -7.23 -7.33 -1.22
C ILE A 116 -8.40 -7.18 -2.20
N GLU A 117 -8.17 -6.65 -3.41
CA GLU A 117 -9.21 -6.57 -4.45
C GLU A 117 -9.67 -7.96 -4.88
N LYS A 118 -8.75 -8.92 -4.94
CA LYS A 118 -9.11 -10.31 -5.21
C LYS A 118 -9.91 -10.93 -4.06
N GLU A 119 -9.50 -10.71 -2.79
CA GLU A 119 -10.30 -11.12 -1.62
C GLU A 119 -11.73 -10.58 -1.69
N LEU A 120 -11.89 -9.32 -2.13
CA LEU A 120 -13.21 -8.70 -2.29
C LEU A 120 -14.03 -9.35 -3.41
N GLN A 121 -13.41 -9.63 -4.56
CA GLN A 121 -14.07 -10.32 -5.67
C GLN A 121 -14.50 -11.73 -5.30
N ASP A 122 -13.66 -12.46 -4.57
CA ASP A 122 -13.98 -13.81 -4.11
C ASP A 122 -15.19 -13.77 -3.15
N ALA A 123 -15.22 -12.80 -2.21
CA ALA A 123 -16.39 -12.58 -1.35
C ALA A 123 -17.65 -12.14 -2.12
N ASP A 124 -17.53 -11.42 -3.23
CA ASP A 124 -18.65 -11.07 -4.11
C ASP A 124 -19.17 -12.28 -4.91
N LEU A 125 -18.30 -13.20 -5.30
CA LEU A 125 -18.69 -14.44 -5.97
C LEU A 125 -19.42 -15.38 -5.02
N ASP A 126 -18.99 -15.47 -3.77
CA ASP A 126 -19.65 -16.28 -2.74
C ASP A 126 -21.11 -15.81 -2.50
N ASP A 127 -21.35 -14.49 -2.41
CA ASP A 127 -22.71 -13.94 -2.33
C ASP A 127 -23.59 -14.35 -3.54
N ILE A 128 -23.03 -14.39 -4.75
CA ILE A 128 -23.77 -14.77 -5.97
C ILE A 128 -24.12 -16.26 -5.95
N LEU A 129 -23.20 -17.10 -5.50
CA LEU A 129 -23.41 -18.55 -5.41
C LEU A 129 -24.48 -18.89 -4.35
N ASP A 130 -24.45 -18.24 -3.20
CA ASP A 130 -25.46 -18.40 -2.14
C ASP A 130 -26.87 -18.03 -2.65
N VAL A 131 -27.00 -16.99 -3.48
CA VAL A 131 -28.30 -16.62 -4.08
C VAL A 131 -28.79 -17.68 -5.08
N LEU A 132 -27.89 -18.34 -5.80
CA LEU A 132 -28.23 -19.38 -6.78
C LEU A 132 -28.59 -20.72 -6.13
N GLU A 133 -28.02 -21.07 -4.97
CA GLU A 133 -28.35 -22.29 -4.23
C GLU A 133 -29.71 -22.22 -3.52
N ASN A 134 -30.22 -21.01 -3.26
CA ASN A 134 -31.50 -20.76 -2.59
C ASN A 134 -32.69 -20.54 -3.55
N LEU A 135 -32.51 -20.72 -4.87
CA LEU A 135 -33.53 -20.65 -5.93
C LEU A 135 -34.05 -22.03 -6.36
#